data_AF-A0A976Q5H5-F1
#
_entry.id   AF-A0A976Q5H5-F1
#
_cell.length_a   1.000
_cell.length_b   1.000
_cell.length_c   1.000
_cell.angle_alpha   90.00
_cell.angle_beta   90.00
_cell.angle_gamma   90.00
#
_symmetry.space_group_name_H-M   'P 1'
#
loop_
_entity.id
_entity.type
_entity.pdbx_description
1 polymer ?
#
loop_
_entity_poly.entity_id
_entity_poly.type
_entity_poly.pdbx_seq_one_letter_code
_entity_poly.pdbx_strand_id
1 'polypeptide(L)'
;MLLLHFSSEGIMDITFFESLIIVVLLLVTYRQYMTIRYLKNELSHDPLTGLRIMRHFEKKCLEVMDRVERKREDSLAASEEEHTPHRTYQHSHSVAFVDLDGLQWTNNHADYGYFIGDRILVALANILNRWRRQDDLVVRRSKGGDEFLILFAGSNKEEAERLLLENRRRFERVIENRFPGLAGNVSFSFGVREVNLKQSEDEIAQAIEGASKVMHRFKKERKMDRRVSSLKEDGVLK
;
A
#
# COMPACT_ATOMS: atom_id res chain seq x y z
N MET A 1 -34.84 67.67 8.25
CA MET A 1 -34.16 67.32 6.98
C MET A 1 -33.71 65.86 7.10
N LEU A 2 -34.49 64.95 6.51
CA LEU A 2 -34.33 63.49 6.35
C LEU A 2 -33.58 62.69 7.44
N LEU A 3 -34.28 62.34 8.52
CA LEU A 3 -33.98 61.14 9.31
C LEU A 3 -34.77 59.98 8.70
N LEU A 4 -34.06 59.06 8.05
CA LEU A 4 -34.56 57.86 7.39
C LEU A 4 -35.41 57.02 8.37
N HIS A 5 -36.74 57.07 8.23
CA HIS A 5 -37.63 56.04 8.73
C HIS A 5 -37.42 54.79 7.87
N PHE A 6 -36.38 54.00 8.18
CA PHE A 6 -36.36 52.60 7.76
C PHE A 6 -37.42 51.88 8.60
N SER A 7 -38.51 51.45 7.97
CA SER A 7 -39.52 50.61 8.60
C SER A 7 -38.86 49.32 9.12
N SER A 8 -39.32 48.81 10.26
CA SER A 8 -38.86 47.54 10.83
C SER A 8 -39.01 46.37 9.84
N GLU A 9 -39.98 46.47 8.93
CA GLU A 9 -40.19 45.54 7.81
C GLU A 9 -38.99 45.52 6.84
N GLY A 10 -38.44 46.68 6.48
CA GLY A 10 -37.28 46.76 5.58
C GLY A 10 -35.99 46.21 6.22
N ILE A 11 -35.84 46.31 7.55
CA ILE A 11 -34.70 45.73 8.27
C ILE A 11 -34.84 44.20 8.35
N MET A 12 -36.05 43.69 8.61
CA MET A 12 -36.31 42.24 8.60
C MET A 12 -36.04 41.63 7.23
N ASP A 13 -36.46 42.28 6.14
CA ASP A 13 -36.18 41.82 4.78
C ASP A 13 -34.67 41.72 4.50
N ILE A 14 -33.88 42.73 4.88
CA ILE A 14 -32.42 42.71 4.70
C ILE A 14 -31.78 41.53 5.45
N THR A 15 -32.12 41.35 6.74
CA THR A 15 -31.57 40.24 7.55
C THR A 15 -31.97 38.86 7.02
N PHE A 16 -33.16 38.76 6.41
CA PHE A 16 -33.62 37.55 5.73
C PHE A 16 -32.78 37.26 4.49
N PHE A 17 -32.54 38.27 3.64
CA PHE A 17 -31.68 38.11 2.47
C PHE A 17 -30.23 37.77 2.83
N GLU A 18 -29.66 38.41 3.87
CA GLU A 18 -28.33 38.08 4.38
C GLU A 18 -28.26 36.63 4.87
N SER A 19 -29.26 36.21 5.65
CA SER A 19 -29.35 34.82 6.13
C SER A 19 -29.48 33.83 4.98
N LEU A 20 -30.29 34.15 3.96
CA LEU A 20 -30.46 33.33 2.76
C LEU A 20 -29.15 33.19 1.98
N ILE A 21 -28.41 34.29 1.82
CA ILE A 21 -27.09 34.29 1.17
C ILE A 21 -26.12 33.39 1.94
N ILE A 22 -26.09 33.48 3.28
CA ILE A 22 -25.24 32.63 4.12
C ILE A 22 -25.62 31.15 3.94
N VAL A 23 -26.90 30.80 3.97
CA VAL A 23 -27.37 29.43 3.77
C VAL A 23 -26.98 28.89 2.39
N VAL A 24 -27.14 29.70 1.34
CA VAL A 24 -26.72 29.32 -0.02
C VAL A 24 -25.20 29.11 -0.08
N LEU A 25 -24.41 29.99 0.52
CA LEU A 25 -22.95 29.84 0.60
C LEU A 25 -22.54 28.57 1.38
N LEU A 26 -23.22 28.26 2.49
CA LEU A 26 -23.00 27.02 3.25
C LEU A 26 -23.34 25.78 2.41
N LEU A 27 -24.43 25.81 1.65
CA LEU A 27 -24.80 24.70 0.77
C LEU A 27 -23.78 24.52 -0.37
N VAL A 28 -23.34 25.61 -0.99
CA VAL A 28 -22.31 25.59 -2.06
C VAL A 28 -20.98 25.06 -1.53
N THR A 29 -20.51 25.58 -0.39
CA THR A 29 -19.26 25.13 0.23
C THR A 29 -19.35 23.68 0.69
N TYR A 30 -20.50 23.24 1.22
CA TYR A 30 -20.73 21.84 1.56
C TYR A 30 -20.70 20.93 0.32
N ARG A 31 -21.33 21.35 -0.79
CA ARG A 31 -21.26 20.61 -2.07
C ARG A 31 -19.83 20.53 -2.59
N GLN A 32 -19.09 21.64 -2.58
CA GLN A 32 -17.68 21.67 -2.98
C GLN A 32 -16.82 20.75 -2.10
N TYR A 33 -17.00 20.81 -0.78
CA TYR A 33 -16.34 19.94 0.17
C TYR A 33 -16.60 18.45 -0.13
N MET A 34 -17.87 18.09 -0.36
CA MET A 34 -18.26 16.71 -0.68
C MET A 34 -17.65 16.25 -2.01
N THR A 35 -17.65 17.08 -3.05
CA THR A 35 -17.02 16.76 -4.34
C THR A 35 -15.51 16.55 -4.20
N ILE A 36 -14.81 17.46 -3.51
CA ILE A 36 -13.37 17.33 -3.25
C ILE A 36 -13.10 16.05 -2.45
N ARG A 37 -13.93 15.74 -1.45
CA ARG A 37 -13.77 14.54 -0.62
C ARG A 37 -13.99 13.26 -1.42
N TYR A 38 -15.02 13.23 -2.28
CA TYR A 38 -15.29 12.13 -3.19
C TYR A 38 -14.10 11.89 -4.14
N LEU A 39 -13.64 12.95 -4.82
CA LEU A 39 -12.48 12.89 -5.71
C LEU A 39 -11.21 12.45 -5.00
N LYS A 40 -10.97 12.92 -3.76
CA LYS A 40 -9.82 12.46 -2.94
C LYS A 40 -9.90 10.98 -2.63
N ASN A 41 -11.09 10.45 -2.33
CA ASN A 41 -11.27 9.03 -2.03
C ASN A 41 -11.03 8.16 -3.27
N GLU A 42 -11.51 8.60 -4.43
CA GLU A 42 -11.29 7.91 -5.71
C GLU A 42 -9.83 8.00 -6.18
N LEU A 43 -9.14 9.13 -5.93
CA LEU A 43 -7.70 9.26 -6.15
C LEU A 43 -6.84 8.44 -5.18
N SER A 44 -7.39 8.05 -4.03
CA SER A 44 -6.65 7.32 -2.98
C SER A 44 -6.58 5.82 -3.22
N HIS A 45 -7.25 5.33 -4.27
CA HIS A 45 -7.19 3.95 -4.71
C HIS A 45 -6.65 3.88 -6.14
N ASP A 46 -5.91 2.82 -6.42
CA ASP A 46 -5.45 2.48 -7.74
C ASP A 46 -6.61 1.85 -8.53
N PRO A 47 -7.06 2.46 -9.65
CA PRO A 47 -8.26 2.02 -10.35
C PRO A 47 -8.13 0.62 -10.96
N LEU A 48 -6.89 0.17 -11.22
CA LEU A 48 -6.62 -1.15 -11.77
C LEU A 48 -6.69 -2.23 -10.70
N THR A 49 -5.96 -2.06 -9.59
CA THR A 49 -5.77 -3.10 -8.57
C THR A 49 -6.75 -2.99 -7.39
N GLY A 50 -7.41 -1.85 -7.23
CA GLY A 50 -8.25 -1.52 -6.07
C GLY A 50 -7.47 -1.26 -4.78
N LEU A 51 -6.13 -1.40 -4.79
CA LEU A 51 -5.29 -1.10 -3.63
C LEU A 51 -5.20 0.39 -3.39
N ARG A 52 -4.91 0.78 -2.15
CA ARG A 52 -4.67 2.18 -1.82
C ARG A 52 -3.38 2.67 -2.48
N ILE A 53 -3.44 3.87 -3.07
CA ILE A 53 -2.25 4.66 -3.42
C ILE A 53 -1.96 5.54 -2.23
N MET A 54 -0.75 5.42 -1.67
CA MET A 54 -0.38 6.15 -0.46
C MET A 54 0.84 7.03 -0.69
N ARG A 55 0.66 8.35 -0.63
CA ARG A 55 1.74 9.34 -0.71
C ARG A 55 2.45 9.60 0.63
N HIS A 56 1.92 9.06 1.74
CA HIS A 56 2.46 9.18 3.10
C HIS A 56 2.36 7.81 3.81
N PHE A 57 3.03 6.82 3.25
CA PHE A 57 2.97 5.45 3.78
C PHE A 57 3.61 5.37 5.17
N GLU A 58 4.68 6.13 5.38
CA GLU A 58 5.47 6.27 6.59
C GLU A 58 4.60 6.67 7.78
N LYS A 59 3.85 7.77 7.65
CA LYS A 59 2.88 8.21 8.66
C LYS A 59 1.85 7.15 8.98
N LYS A 60 1.32 6.47 7.96
CA LYS A 60 0.33 5.42 8.16
C LYS A 60 0.93 4.21 8.87
N CYS A 61 2.22 3.91 8.64
CA CYS A 61 2.93 2.88 9.37
C CYS A 61 2.95 3.19 10.86
N LEU A 62 3.37 4.40 11.25
CA LEU A 62 3.38 4.82 12.65
C LEU A 62 2.00 4.67 13.31
N GLU A 63 0.94 5.15 12.65
CA GLU A 63 -0.43 5.05 13.16
C GLU A 63 -0.91 3.59 13.35
N VAL A 64 -0.47 2.67 12.51
CA VAL A 64 -0.84 1.24 12.60
C VAL A 64 0.01 0.52 13.62
N MET A 65 1.32 0.78 13.64
CA MET A 65 2.23 0.22 14.62
C MET A 65 1.76 0.60 16.03
N ASP A 66 1.42 1.86 16.26
CA ASP A 66 0.95 2.39 17.55
C ASP A 66 -0.35 1.72 17.99
N ARG A 67 -1.27 1.52 17.04
CA ARG A 67 -2.53 0.81 17.30
C ARG A 67 -2.30 -0.65 17.70
N VAL A 68 -1.36 -1.34 17.03
CA VAL A 68 -1.04 -2.74 17.32
C VAL A 68 -0.38 -2.88 18.69
N GLU A 69 0.50 -1.93 19.05
CA GLU A 69 1.12 -1.90 20.38
C GLU A 69 0.08 -1.68 21.47
N ARG A 70 -0.83 -0.70 21.32
CA ARG A 70 -1.91 -0.46 22.29
C ARG A 70 -2.86 -1.64 22.48
N LYS A 71 -3.35 -2.26 21.39
CA LYS A 71 -4.20 -3.46 21.48
C LYS A 71 -3.52 -4.59 22.26
N ARG A 72 -2.20 -4.69 22.15
CA ARG A 72 -1.40 -5.72 22.81
C ARG A 72 -1.25 -5.41 24.29
N GLU A 73 -0.94 -4.17 24.65
CA GLU A 73 -0.89 -3.71 26.05
C GLU A 73 -2.22 -3.98 26.76
N ASP A 74 -3.34 -3.63 26.12
CA ASP A 74 -4.69 -3.91 26.64
C ASP A 74 -4.92 -5.42 26.85
N SER A 75 -4.45 -6.25 25.91
CA SER A 75 -4.57 -7.72 25.99
C SER A 75 -3.71 -8.32 27.12
N LEU A 76 -2.54 -7.75 27.38
CA LEU A 76 -1.62 -8.17 28.45
C LEU A 76 -2.13 -7.73 29.82
N ALA A 77 -2.69 -6.52 29.93
CA ALA A 77 -3.33 -6.05 31.15
C ALA A 77 -4.58 -6.87 31.51
N ALA A 78 -5.26 -7.44 30.51
CA ALA A 78 -6.39 -8.35 30.73
C ALA A 78 -5.97 -9.78 31.12
N SER A 79 -4.69 -10.14 31.00
CA SER A 79 -4.17 -11.50 31.23
C SER A 79 -3.39 -11.67 32.54
N GLU A 80 -3.66 -10.85 33.57
CA GLU A 80 -2.93 -10.79 34.85
C GLU A 80 -2.86 -12.11 35.69
N GLU A 81 -3.35 -13.26 35.22
CA GLU A 81 -3.36 -14.53 36.00
C GLU A 81 -2.33 -15.61 35.63
N GLU A 82 -1.53 -15.51 34.55
CA GLU A 82 -0.50 -16.54 34.29
C GLU A 82 0.91 -15.98 34.03
N HIS A 83 1.69 -16.03 35.11
CA HIS A 83 3.11 -15.70 35.23
C HIS A 83 4.02 -16.64 34.40
N THR A 84 3.88 -16.64 33.07
CA THR A 84 4.93 -17.18 32.20
C THR A 84 5.83 -16.06 31.72
N PRO A 85 7.17 -16.23 31.73
CA PRO A 85 8.09 -15.23 31.22
C PRO A 85 7.87 -15.14 29.71
N HIS A 86 7.02 -14.21 29.30
CA HIS A 86 6.83 -13.87 27.90
C HIS A 86 8.16 -13.38 27.38
N ARG A 87 8.81 -14.22 26.57
CA ARG A 87 10.04 -13.87 25.86
C ARG A 87 9.90 -12.45 25.36
N THR A 88 10.82 -11.60 25.79
CA THR A 88 11.05 -10.25 25.27
C THR A 88 11.46 -10.37 23.80
N TYR A 89 10.56 -10.83 22.94
CA TYR A 89 10.61 -10.48 21.53
C TYR A 89 10.36 -8.99 21.54
N GLN A 90 11.43 -8.20 21.48
CA GLN A 90 11.35 -6.81 21.08
C GLN A 90 10.46 -6.77 19.84
N HIS A 91 9.23 -6.25 19.99
CA HIS A 91 8.17 -6.45 19.00
C HIS A 91 8.52 -5.65 17.76
N SER A 92 9.18 -6.30 16.80
CA SER A 92 9.58 -5.68 15.56
C SER A 92 8.42 -5.70 14.57
N HIS A 93 8.28 -4.60 13.86
CA HIS A 93 7.46 -4.50 12.66
C HIS A 93 8.41 -4.56 11.47
N SER A 94 7.90 -4.84 10.28
CA SER A 94 8.74 -4.85 9.08
C SER A 94 8.08 -4.13 7.93
N VAL A 95 8.85 -3.33 7.22
CA VAL A 95 8.45 -2.77 5.92
C VAL A 95 9.08 -3.59 4.81
N ALA A 96 8.30 -3.83 3.76
CA ALA A 96 8.77 -4.50 2.56
C ALA A 96 8.52 -3.66 1.32
N PHE A 97 9.50 -3.71 0.43
CA PHE A 97 9.41 -3.18 -0.92
C PHE A 97 9.28 -4.34 -1.89
N VAL A 98 8.24 -4.35 -2.71
CA VAL A 98 7.94 -5.42 -3.67
C VAL A 98 7.83 -4.83 -5.06
N ASP A 99 8.38 -5.51 -6.05
CA ASP A 99 8.39 -5.08 -7.44
C ASP A 99 8.13 -6.31 -8.34
N LEU A 100 7.26 -6.15 -9.34
CA LEU A 100 6.87 -7.23 -10.24
C LEU A 100 7.97 -7.50 -11.29
N ASP A 101 8.38 -8.77 -11.39
CA ASP A 101 9.36 -9.20 -12.37
C ASP A 101 8.66 -9.58 -13.69
N GLY A 102 9.19 -9.09 -14.80
CA GLY A 102 8.75 -9.49 -16.15
C GLY A 102 7.57 -8.70 -16.72
N LEU A 103 7.07 -7.66 -16.03
CA LEU A 103 5.94 -6.87 -16.51
C LEU A 103 6.23 -6.15 -17.84
N GLN A 104 7.35 -5.42 -17.91
CA GLN A 104 7.72 -4.70 -19.14
C GLN A 104 7.88 -5.65 -20.33
N TRP A 105 8.48 -6.83 -20.10
CA TRP A 105 8.62 -7.85 -21.13
C TRP A 105 7.25 -8.35 -21.61
N THR A 106 6.34 -8.62 -20.66
CA THR A 106 4.97 -9.04 -20.97
C THR A 106 4.22 -7.98 -21.78
N ASN A 107 4.33 -6.70 -21.39
CA ASN A 107 3.65 -5.59 -22.06
C ASN A 107 4.15 -5.38 -23.50
N ASN A 108 5.43 -5.64 -23.76
CA ASN A 108 6.03 -5.46 -25.08
C ASN A 108 5.90 -6.70 -25.98
N HIS A 109 5.42 -7.82 -25.45
CA HIS A 109 5.23 -9.04 -26.22
C HIS A 109 3.96 -8.94 -27.07
N ALA A 110 4.07 -9.26 -28.36
CA ALA A 110 2.97 -9.13 -29.32
C ALA A 110 1.72 -9.93 -28.93
N ASP A 111 1.89 -11.12 -28.35
CA ASP A 111 0.79 -12.01 -27.95
C ASP A 111 0.14 -11.67 -26.60
N TYR A 112 0.74 -10.81 -25.78
CA TYR A 112 0.26 -10.51 -24.43
C TYR A 112 -0.22 -9.07 -24.31
N GLY A 113 0.66 -8.11 -24.64
CA GLY A 113 0.38 -6.69 -24.52
C GLY A 113 0.04 -6.22 -23.11
N TYR A 114 -0.34 -4.94 -23.01
CA TYR A 114 -0.70 -4.28 -21.75
C TYR A 114 -1.90 -4.92 -21.04
N PHE A 115 -2.86 -5.48 -21.77
CA PHE A 115 -4.04 -6.10 -21.17
C PHE A 115 -3.66 -7.29 -20.26
N ILE A 116 -2.73 -8.14 -20.70
CA ILE A 116 -2.26 -9.26 -19.88
C ILE A 116 -1.39 -8.76 -18.73
N GLY A 117 -0.53 -7.76 -18.96
CA GLY A 117 0.25 -7.14 -17.88
C GLY A 117 -0.61 -6.57 -16.77
N ASP A 118 -1.71 -5.90 -17.12
CA ASP A 118 -2.69 -5.38 -16.17
C ASP A 118 -3.34 -6.51 -15.34
N ARG A 119 -3.70 -7.62 -15.98
CA ARG A 119 -4.25 -8.79 -15.27
C ARG A 119 -3.25 -9.42 -14.30
N ILE A 120 -1.96 -9.39 -14.62
CA ILE A 120 -0.89 -9.87 -13.74
C ILE A 120 -0.71 -8.96 -12.54
N LEU A 121 -0.71 -7.64 -12.75
CA LEU A 121 -0.69 -6.65 -11.67
C LEU A 121 -1.87 -6.86 -10.70
N VAL A 122 -3.07 -7.06 -11.24
CA VAL A 122 -4.27 -7.38 -10.45
C VAL A 122 -4.12 -8.71 -9.71
N ALA A 123 -3.52 -9.74 -10.33
CA ALA A 123 -3.29 -11.01 -9.67
C ALA A 123 -2.32 -10.87 -8.48
N LEU A 124 -1.23 -10.12 -8.63
CA LEU A 124 -0.28 -9.85 -7.56
C LEU A 124 -0.95 -9.07 -6.41
N ALA A 125 -1.65 -7.98 -6.74
CA ALA A 125 -2.37 -7.17 -5.77
C ALA A 125 -3.38 -8.00 -4.95
N ASN A 126 -4.14 -8.87 -5.61
CA ASN A 126 -5.09 -9.76 -4.96
C ASN A 126 -4.42 -10.76 -4.03
N ILE A 127 -3.25 -11.30 -4.39
CA ILE A 127 -2.52 -12.21 -3.52
C ILE A 127 -1.99 -11.44 -2.30
N LEU A 128 -1.32 -10.31 -2.49
CA LEU A 128 -0.81 -9.53 -1.38
C LEU A 128 -1.94 -9.08 -0.43
N ASN A 129 -3.08 -8.67 -0.96
CA ASN A 129 -4.22 -8.22 -0.16
C ASN A 129 -5.02 -9.35 0.51
N ARG A 130 -5.07 -10.55 -0.09
CA ARG A 130 -5.79 -11.70 0.50
C ARG A 130 -5.04 -12.32 1.68
N TRP A 131 -3.72 -12.33 1.61
CA TRP A 131 -2.87 -13.04 2.57
C TRP A 131 -2.26 -12.14 3.64
N ARG A 132 -2.59 -10.84 3.61
CA ARG A 132 -2.22 -9.90 4.67
C ARG A 132 -3.06 -10.16 5.93
N ARG A 133 -2.48 -9.93 7.12
CA ARG A 133 -3.23 -9.91 8.37
C ARG A 133 -4.11 -8.66 8.45
N GLN A 134 -5.04 -8.65 9.40
CA GLN A 134 -5.98 -7.54 9.56
C GLN A 134 -5.27 -6.20 9.76
N ASP A 135 -4.19 -6.20 10.55
CA ASP A 135 -3.41 -5.01 10.88
C ASP A 135 -2.29 -4.71 9.86
N ASP A 136 -2.01 -5.60 8.91
CA ASP A 136 -1.01 -5.36 7.86
C ASP A 136 -1.53 -4.34 6.84
N LEU A 137 -0.61 -3.52 6.33
CA LEU A 137 -0.90 -2.55 5.26
C LEU A 137 -0.28 -3.02 3.95
N VAL A 138 -1.05 -2.99 2.87
CA VAL A 138 -0.57 -3.23 1.51
C VAL A 138 -1.02 -2.05 0.64
N VAL A 139 -0.07 -1.38 0.00
CA VAL A 139 -0.33 -0.22 -0.86
C VAL A 139 0.44 -0.34 -2.17
N ARG A 140 -0.09 0.27 -3.23
CA ARG A 140 0.63 0.45 -4.50
C ARG A 140 1.33 1.80 -4.47
N ARG A 141 2.65 1.84 -4.70
CA ARG A 141 3.46 3.05 -4.45
C ARG A 141 3.20 4.17 -5.46
N SER A 142 2.94 3.85 -6.72
CA SER A 142 2.75 4.84 -7.79
C SER A 142 1.60 4.49 -8.73
N LYS A 143 0.92 5.52 -9.27
CA LYS A 143 -0.03 5.36 -10.38
C LYS A 143 0.73 4.86 -11.61
N GLY A 144 0.40 3.66 -12.08
CA GLY A 144 1.00 3.08 -13.28
C GLY A 144 2.36 2.40 -13.10
N GLY A 145 2.85 2.25 -11.86
CA GLY A 145 4.05 1.47 -11.55
C GLY A 145 3.71 0.05 -11.08
N ASP A 146 4.70 -0.83 -11.03
CA ASP A 146 4.58 -2.23 -10.60
C ASP A 146 5.15 -2.51 -9.21
N GLU A 147 5.28 -1.43 -8.43
CA GLU A 147 5.83 -1.40 -7.09
C GLU A 147 4.74 -1.38 -6.01
N PHE A 148 4.94 -2.19 -4.98
CA PHE A 148 4.07 -2.31 -3.81
C PHE A 148 4.89 -2.10 -2.53
N LEU A 149 4.27 -1.45 -1.55
CA LEU A 149 4.81 -1.30 -0.20
C LEU A 149 3.92 -2.06 0.77
N ILE A 150 4.56 -2.76 1.71
CA ILE A 150 3.87 -3.56 2.71
C ILE A 150 4.41 -3.24 4.09
N LEU A 151 3.52 -3.08 5.07
CA LEU A 151 3.87 -3.12 6.48
C LEU A 151 3.33 -4.43 7.04
N PHE A 152 4.23 -5.24 7.59
CA PHE A 152 3.90 -6.39 8.41
C PHE A 152 3.92 -5.95 9.87
N ALA A 153 2.73 -5.74 10.44
CA ALA A 153 2.61 -5.20 11.77
C ALA A 153 2.76 -6.31 12.82
N GLY A 154 3.73 -6.15 13.73
CA GLY A 154 4.04 -7.16 14.74
C GLY A 154 4.78 -8.38 14.19
N SER A 155 5.46 -8.23 13.05
CA SER A 155 6.29 -9.26 12.45
C SER A 155 7.72 -8.76 12.24
N ASN A 156 8.66 -9.58 12.72
CA ASN A 156 10.08 -9.40 12.47
C ASN A 156 10.43 -9.65 11.00
N LYS A 157 11.67 -9.33 10.63
CA LYS A 157 12.12 -9.43 9.24
C LYS A 157 12.00 -10.86 8.72
N GLU A 158 12.42 -11.85 9.50
CA GLU A 158 12.41 -13.26 9.08
C GLU A 158 10.99 -13.76 8.81
N GLU A 159 10.03 -13.38 9.65
CA GLU A 159 8.62 -13.72 9.45
C GLU A 159 8.04 -13.03 8.21
N ALA A 160 8.34 -11.75 8.01
CA ALA A 160 7.93 -11.00 6.83
C ALA A 160 8.51 -11.61 5.54
N GLU A 161 9.80 -11.97 5.53
CA GLU A 161 10.45 -12.64 4.40
C GLU A 161 9.82 -14.01 4.12
N ARG A 162 9.51 -14.80 5.16
CA ARG A 162 8.81 -16.08 5.01
C ARG A 162 7.44 -15.91 4.37
N LEU A 163 6.63 -14.96 4.85
CA LEU A 163 5.30 -14.68 4.29
C LEU A 163 5.38 -14.25 2.83
N LEU A 164 6.36 -13.41 2.47
CA LEU A 164 6.59 -12.98 1.09
C LEU A 164 7.04 -14.13 0.19
N LEU A 165 7.90 -15.04 0.67
CA LEU A 165 8.30 -16.24 -0.07
C LEU A 165 7.10 -17.16 -0.35
N GLU A 166 6.23 -17.36 0.63
CA GLU A 166 5.01 -18.14 0.42
C GLU A 166 4.06 -17.47 -0.59
N ASN A 167 3.87 -16.15 -0.48
CA ASN A 167 3.06 -15.40 -1.42
C ASN A 167 3.64 -15.41 -2.84
N ARG A 168 4.97 -15.43 -2.98
CA ARG A 168 5.64 -15.62 -4.27
C ARG A 168 5.28 -16.97 -4.89
N ARG A 169 5.40 -18.06 -4.14
CA ARG A 169 5.03 -19.41 -4.63
C ARG A 169 3.54 -19.51 -4.98
N ARG A 170 2.68 -18.80 -4.27
CA ARG A 170 1.24 -18.70 -4.60
C ARG A 170 1.03 -17.92 -5.89
N PHE A 171 1.75 -16.82 -6.08
CA PHE A 171 1.68 -16.00 -7.28
C PHE A 171 2.19 -16.73 -8.52
N GLU A 172 3.36 -17.36 -8.43
CA GLU A 172 3.94 -18.14 -9.54
C GLU A 172 2.97 -19.25 -10.00
N ARG A 173 2.34 -19.98 -9.07
CA ARG A 173 1.29 -20.96 -9.41
C ARG A 173 0.06 -20.35 -10.07
N VAL A 174 -0.35 -19.14 -9.67
CA VAL A 174 -1.47 -18.44 -10.32
C VAL A 174 -1.09 -18.03 -11.74
N ILE A 175 0.15 -17.61 -11.96
CA ILE A 175 0.68 -17.30 -13.29
C ILE A 175 0.70 -18.57 -14.16
N GLU A 176 1.27 -19.66 -13.68
CA GLU A 176 1.32 -20.95 -14.40
C GLU A 176 -0.08 -21.41 -14.84
N ASN A 177 -1.07 -21.31 -13.96
CA ASN A 177 -2.42 -21.78 -14.24
C ASN A 177 -3.21 -20.83 -15.17
N ARG A 178 -3.05 -19.51 -15.03
CA ARG A 178 -3.87 -18.53 -15.77
C ARG A 178 -3.20 -18.01 -17.03
N PHE A 179 -1.88 -18.07 -17.08
CA PHE A 179 -1.02 -17.57 -18.15
C PHE A 179 0.14 -18.55 -18.39
N PRO A 180 -0.12 -19.77 -18.90
CA PRO A 180 0.91 -20.81 -19.03
C PRO A 180 2.15 -20.37 -19.82
N GLY A 181 1.99 -19.53 -20.85
CA GLY A 181 3.11 -18.99 -21.63
C GLY A 181 3.99 -17.97 -20.90
N LEU A 182 3.59 -17.57 -19.69
CA LEU A 182 4.35 -16.68 -18.78
C LEU A 182 4.92 -17.41 -17.56
N ALA A 183 4.67 -18.72 -17.45
CA ALA A 183 5.24 -19.57 -16.41
C ALA A 183 6.76 -19.42 -16.35
N GLY A 184 7.32 -19.30 -15.15
CA GLY A 184 8.75 -19.09 -14.93
C GLY A 184 9.28 -17.69 -15.32
N ASN A 185 8.61 -16.95 -16.19
CA ASN A 185 9.02 -15.63 -16.65
C ASN A 185 8.53 -14.51 -15.73
N VAL A 186 7.33 -14.66 -15.16
CA VAL A 186 6.71 -13.65 -14.29
C VAL A 186 6.75 -14.10 -12.82
N SER A 187 7.24 -13.22 -11.96
CA SER A 187 7.32 -13.40 -10.51
C SER A 187 7.35 -12.02 -9.85
N PHE A 188 7.74 -11.89 -8.59
CA PHE A 188 8.07 -10.59 -8.00
C PHE A 188 9.32 -10.70 -7.13
N SER A 189 10.06 -9.60 -7.06
CA SER A 189 11.23 -9.42 -6.20
C SER A 189 10.84 -8.58 -4.99
N PHE A 190 11.51 -8.80 -3.86
CA PHE A 190 11.23 -8.04 -2.64
C PHE A 190 12.48 -7.80 -1.81
N GLY A 191 12.40 -6.81 -0.92
CA GLY A 191 13.38 -6.57 0.14
C GLY A 191 12.67 -6.11 1.40
N VAL A 192 13.23 -6.45 2.56
CA VAL A 192 12.60 -6.23 3.87
C VAL A 192 13.56 -5.50 4.82
N ARG A 193 12.99 -4.62 5.65
CA ARG A 193 13.66 -3.92 6.75
C ARG A 193 12.77 -3.93 7.99
N GLU A 194 13.36 -4.18 9.14
CA GLU A 194 12.64 -4.00 10.41
C GLU A 194 12.49 -2.52 10.72
N VAL A 195 11.38 -2.18 11.36
CA VAL A 195 11.05 -0.87 11.89
C VAL A 195 10.41 -1.00 13.27
N ASN A 196 10.50 0.05 14.08
CA ASN A 196 9.98 0.11 15.43
C ASN A 196 9.31 1.46 15.72
N LEU A 197 8.57 1.53 16.83
CA LEU A 197 7.75 2.69 17.17
C LEU A 197 8.51 3.92 17.65
N LYS A 198 9.79 3.78 17.97
CA LYS A 198 10.64 4.91 18.36
C LYS A 198 11.13 5.72 17.16
N GLN A 199 10.88 5.23 15.95
CA GLN A 199 11.32 5.87 14.73
C GLN A 199 10.41 7.01 14.29
N SER A 200 11.02 8.00 13.67
CA SER A 200 10.37 9.09 12.95
C SER A 200 9.88 8.65 11.55
N GLU A 201 9.05 9.47 10.91
CA GLU A 201 8.63 9.25 9.51
C GLU A 201 9.84 9.14 8.57
N ASP A 202 10.88 9.96 8.79
CA ASP A 202 12.10 9.96 7.98
C ASP A 202 12.90 8.66 8.11
N GLU A 203 12.96 8.09 9.33
CA GLU A 203 13.63 6.80 9.56
C GLU A 203 12.87 5.64 8.91
N ILE A 204 11.54 5.70 8.88
CA ILE A 204 10.73 4.72 8.12
C ILE A 204 10.96 4.90 6.62
N ALA A 205 11.03 6.14 6.12
CA ALA A 205 11.36 6.41 4.72
C ALA A 205 12.73 5.81 4.34
N GLN A 206 13.74 5.98 5.21
CA GLN A 206 15.06 5.38 5.03
C GLN A 206 15.00 3.84 5.06
N ALA A 207 14.18 3.24 5.93
CA ALA A 207 13.96 1.80 5.94
C ALA A 207 13.31 1.31 4.64
N ILE A 208 12.35 2.05 4.08
CA ILE A 208 11.73 1.74 2.78
C ILE A 208 12.76 1.82 1.65
N GLU A 209 13.62 2.84 1.65
CA GLU A 209 14.71 2.96 0.68
C GLU A 209 15.72 1.81 0.83
N GLY A 210 16.06 1.44 2.07
CA GLY A 210 16.89 0.29 2.38
C GLY A 210 16.29 -1.02 1.88
N ALA A 211 14.98 -1.20 2.02
CA ALA A 211 14.24 -2.35 1.49
C ALA A 211 14.25 -2.37 -0.05
N SER A 212 14.08 -1.22 -0.70
CA SER A 212 14.21 -1.07 -2.16
C SER A 212 15.59 -1.48 -2.66
N LYS A 213 16.67 -1.06 -1.97
CA LYS A 213 18.04 -1.45 -2.32
C LYS A 213 18.25 -2.98 -2.23
N VAL A 214 17.68 -3.63 -1.22
CA VAL A 214 17.72 -5.10 -1.10
C VAL A 214 16.94 -5.77 -2.22
N MET A 215 15.72 -5.29 -2.49
CA MET A 215 14.90 -5.78 -3.60
C MET A 215 15.66 -5.72 -4.93
N HIS A 216 16.31 -4.59 -5.23
CA HIS A 216 17.07 -4.44 -6.47
C HIS A 216 18.24 -5.40 -6.57
N ARG A 217 18.93 -5.69 -5.46
CA ARG A 217 20.00 -6.69 -5.43
C ARG A 217 19.44 -8.08 -5.74
N PHE A 218 18.37 -8.45 -5.05
CA PHE A 218 17.68 -9.72 -5.24
C PHE A 218 17.16 -9.90 -6.69
N LYS A 219 16.59 -8.84 -7.27
CA LYS A 219 16.13 -8.80 -8.67
C LYS A 219 17.27 -9.00 -9.66
N LYS A 220 18.44 -8.42 -9.40
CA LYS A 220 19.64 -8.59 -10.24
C LYS A 220 20.17 -10.02 -10.18
N GLU A 221 20.27 -10.61 -8.98
CA GLU A 221 20.70 -12.00 -8.77
C GLU A 221 19.79 -12.97 -9.53
N ARG A 222 18.47 -12.85 -9.39
CA ARG A 222 17.51 -13.69 -10.13
C ARG A 222 17.63 -13.56 -11.65
N LYS A 223 17.85 -12.35 -12.15
CA LYS A 223 18.07 -12.14 -13.59
C LYS A 223 19.34 -12.83 -14.08
N MET A 224 20.40 -12.84 -13.27
CA MET A 224 21.62 -13.57 -13.57
C MET A 224 21.38 -15.08 -13.55
N ASP A 225 20.73 -15.62 -12.52
CA ASP A 225 20.45 -17.06 -12.41
C ASP A 225 19.60 -17.57 -13.58
N ARG A 226 18.58 -16.81 -13.99
CA ARG A 226 17.77 -17.13 -15.18
C ARG A 226 18.61 -17.14 -16.45
N ARG A 227 19.50 -16.15 -16.62
CA ARG A 227 20.38 -16.07 -17.79
C ARG A 227 21.41 -17.20 -17.82
N VAL A 228 21.94 -17.60 -16.67
CA VAL A 228 22.84 -18.75 -16.57
C VAL A 228 22.09 -20.04 -16.92
N SER A 229 20.85 -20.19 -16.44
CA SER A 229 20.01 -21.36 -16.72
C SER A 229 19.67 -21.45 -18.22
N SER A 230 19.27 -20.35 -18.86
CA SER A 230 18.99 -20.34 -20.30
C SER A 230 20.24 -20.66 -21.13
N LEU A 231 21.41 -20.14 -20.75
CA LEU A 231 22.67 -20.44 -21.45
C LEU A 231 23.09 -21.91 -21.31
N LYS A 232 22.71 -22.60 -20.23
CA LYS A 232 22.90 -24.03 -20.07
C LYS A 232 21.94 -24.84 -20.93
N GLU A 233 20.67 -24.44 -20.99
CA GLU A 233 19.65 -25.05 -21.84
C GLU A 233 20.00 -24.92 -23.33
N ASP A 234 20.55 -23.77 -23.73
CA ASP A 234 21.02 -23.51 -25.09
C ASP A 234 22.38 -24.17 -25.42
N GLY A 235 22.99 -24.88 -24.46
CA GLY A 235 24.27 -25.58 -24.64
C GLY A 235 25.51 -24.67 -24.75
N VAL A 236 25.37 -23.38 -24.43
CA VAL A 236 26.44 -22.36 -24.48
C VAL A 236 27.36 -22.48 -23.26
N LEU A 237 26.81 -22.84 -22.10
CA LEU A 237 27.56 -23.16 -20.88
C LEU A 237 27.41 -24.65 -20.55
N LYS A 238 28.53 -25.30 -20.24
CA LYS A 238 28.56 -26.67 -19.70
C LYS A 238 28.14 -26.71 -18.23
#